data_AF-A0A2A4WSE1-F1
#
_entry.id   AF-A0A2A4WSE1-F1
#
_cell.length_a   1.000
_cell.length_b   1.000
_cell.length_c   1.000
_cell.angle_alpha   90.00
_cell.angle_beta   90.00
_cell.angle_gamma   90.00
#
_symmetry.space_group_name_H-M   'P 1'
#
loop_
_entity.id
_entity.type
_entity.pdbx_description
1 polymer ?
#
loop_
_entity_poly.entity_id
_entity_poly.type
_entity_poly.pdbx_seq_one_letter_code
_entity_poly.pdbx_strand_id
1 'polypeptide(L)'
;MILSLEKLSQANHVVFVEGSDDEKYLSALYSKISAFEQVRNCITTVTFFPLRGKDKIADKIEYNKRTLTALFRDKTWNTIFDKDFSTDEVDQTLKGLIQRKGCNAFSHTGYCIESTLFSDIDILKRYISSWIDFVPDAETHRHIDTVIAEITADINNIHSDFHKELEARFL
;
A
#
# COMPACT_ATOMS: atom_id res chain seq x y z
N MET A 1 -18.24 13.21 9.34
CA MET A 1 -17.34 14.27 9.86
C MET A 1 -17.12 14.13 11.36
N ILE A 2 -18.17 14.00 12.19
CA ILE A 2 -18.05 13.81 13.65
C ILE A 2 -17.39 12.47 14.03
N LEU A 3 -17.84 11.35 13.43
CA LEU A 3 -17.25 10.01 13.64
C LEU A 3 -15.74 9.92 13.35
N SER A 4 -15.22 10.72 12.41
CA SER A 4 -13.80 10.74 12.06
C SER A 4 -12.95 11.43 13.12
N LEU A 5 -13.50 12.47 13.76
CA LEU A 5 -12.83 13.21 14.84
C LEU A 5 -12.84 12.43 16.16
N GLU A 6 -13.92 11.70 16.45
CA GLU A 6 -13.98 10.81 17.62
C GLU A 6 -12.94 9.68 17.53
N LYS A 7 -12.81 9.05 16.36
CA LYS A 7 -11.77 8.04 16.11
C LYS A 7 -10.36 8.61 16.29
N LEU A 8 -10.10 9.82 15.76
CA LEU A 8 -8.82 10.51 15.95
C LEU A 8 -8.53 10.85 17.42
N SER A 9 -9.56 11.20 18.18
CA SER A 9 -9.44 11.48 19.62
C SER A 9 -9.00 10.25 20.39
N GLN A 10 -9.58 9.09 20.08
CA GLN A 10 -9.32 7.81 20.76
C GLN A 10 -8.03 7.11 20.29
N ALA A 11 -7.54 7.44 19.09
CA ALA A 11 -6.33 6.83 18.54
C ALA A 11 -5.05 7.36 19.21
N ASN A 12 -4.05 6.50 19.46
CA ASN A 12 -2.70 6.89 19.85
C ASN A 12 -1.78 7.13 18.64
N HIS A 13 -2.11 6.52 17.51
CA HIS A 13 -1.37 6.57 16.26
C HIS A 13 -2.27 7.16 15.17
N VAL A 14 -1.80 8.22 14.51
CA VAL A 14 -2.42 8.75 13.31
C VAL A 14 -1.52 8.40 12.13
N VAL A 15 -2.09 7.76 11.12
CA VAL A 15 -1.36 7.29 9.94
C VAL A 15 -1.87 8.03 8.72
N PHE A 16 -1.06 8.91 8.16
CA PHE A 16 -1.35 9.57 6.89
C PHE A 16 -1.15 8.61 5.73
N VAL A 17 -2.16 8.49 4.88
CA VAL A 17 -2.15 7.68 3.66
C VAL A 17 -2.49 8.56 2.46
N GLU A 18 -2.17 8.12 1.25
CA GLU A 18 -2.40 8.92 0.06
C GLU A 18 -3.89 9.11 -0.24
N GLY A 19 -4.65 8.03 -0.27
CA GLY A 19 -6.04 7.98 -0.67
C GLY A 19 -6.94 7.23 0.31
N SER A 20 -8.25 7.34 0.09
CA SER A 20 -9.23 6.58 0.86
C SER A 20 -9.16 5.08 0.59
N ASP A 21 -8.63 4.69 -0.56
CA ASP A 21 -8.51 3.27 -0.94
C ASP A 21 -7.36 2.60 -0.19
N ASP A 22 -6.24 3.31 0.05
CA ASP A 22 -5.17 2.86 0.95
C ASP A 22 -5.68 2.64 2.38
N GLU A 23 -6.52 3.56 2.89
CA GLU A 23 -7.15 3.42 4.20
C GLU A 23 -7.99 2.13 4.28
N LYS A 24 -8.86 1.90 3.28
CA LYS A 24 -9.71 0.70 3.24
C LYS A 24 -8.86 -0.56 3.18
N TYR A 25 -7.86 -0.54 2.30
CA TYR A 25 -6.99 -1.67 2.06
C TYR A 25 -6.17 -2.03 3.30
N LEU A 26 -5.47 -1.07 3.92
CA LEU A 26 -4.67 -1.30 5.12
C LEU A 26 -5.54 -1.74 6.31
N SER A 27 -6.75 -1.20 6.42
CA SER A 27 -7.72 -1.64 7.43
C SER A 27 -8.17 -3.08 7.21
N ALA A 28 -8.41 -3.48 5.95
CA ALA A 28 -8.77 -4.86 5.60
C ALA A 28 -7.61 -5.84 5.84
N LEU A 29 -6.38 -5.45 5.45
CA LEU A 29 -5.18 -6.25 5.67
C LEU A 29 -4.96 -6.51 7.16
N TYR A 30 -5.06 -5.47 7.99
CA TYR A 30 -4.97 -5.62 9.43
C TYR A 30 -6.06 -6.54 10.00
N SER A 31 -7.31 -6.35 9.58
CA SER A 31 -8.44 -7.17 10.04
C SER A 31 -8.21 -8.65 9.75
N LYS A 32 -7.56 -8.97 8.62
CA LYS A 32 -7.15 -10.34 8.30
C LYS A 32 -6.01 -10.83 9.17
N ILE A 33 -4.93 -10.06 9.33
CA ILE A 33 -3.76 -10.47 10.15
C ILE A 33 -4.16 -10.70 11.61
N SER A 34 -4.94 -9.79 12.18
CA SER A 34 -5.44 -9.89 13.56
C SER A 34 -6.36 -11.10 13.82
N ALA A 35 -6.90 -11.73 12.78
CA ALA A 35 -7.70 -12.95 12.91
C ALA A 35 -6.84 -14.22 13.11
N PHE A 36 -5.58 -14.21 12.67
CA PHE A 36 -4.70 -15.39 12.68
C PHE A 36 -3.49 -15.25 13.60
N GLU A 37 -3.08 -14.03 13.93
CA GLU A 37 -2.03 -13.77 14.91
C GLU A 37 -2.59 -12.96 16.09
N GLN A 38 -2.13 -13.28 17.29
CA GLN A 38 -2.31 -12.43 18.47
C GLN A 38 -1.38 -11.21 18.29
N VAL A 39 -1.75 -10.30 17.38
CA VAL A 39 -0.99 -9.09 17.06
C VAL A 39 -0.82 -8.31 18.35
N ARG A 40 0.38 -8.37 18.94
CA ARG A 40 0.65 -7.94 20.31
C ARG A 40 0.49 -6.43 20.56
N ASN A 41 0.18 -5.62 19.55
CA ASN A 41 0.05 -4.17 19.69
C ASN A 41 -1.17 -3.63 18.92
N CYS A 42 -2.09 -3.04 19.67
CA CYS A 42 -3.48 -2.80 19.29
C CYS A 42 -3.67 -1.62 18.32
N ILE A 43 -4.09 -1.92 17.08
CA ILE A 43 -4.62 -0.93 16.11
C ILE A 43 -5.98 -0.33 16.54
N THR A 44 -6.60 -0.77 17.64
CA THR A 44 -7.71 0.00 18.26
C THR A 44 -7.28 1.44 18.62
N THR A 45 -5.98 1.70 18.59
CA THR A 45 -5.37 3.00 18.78
C THR A 45 -4.83 3.62 17.48
N VAL A 46 -5.11 3.06 16.29
CA VAL A 46 -4.64 3.57 15.01
C VAL A 46 -5.81 4.13 14.21
N THR A 47 -5.65 5.33 13.68
CA THR A 47 -6.58 5.93 12.72
C THR A 47 -5.84 6.34 11.46
N PHE A 48 -6.37 5.95 10.32
CA PHE A 48 -5.88 6.39 9.02
C PHE A 48 -6.48 7.75 8.64
N PHE A 49 -5.68 8.59 7.99
CA PHE A 49 -6.07 9.91 7.54
C PHE A 49 -5.65 10.12 6.08
N PRO A 50 -6.57 10.04 5.12
CA PRO A 50 -6.24 10.17 3.70
C PRO A 50 -5.91 11.63 3.33
N LEU A 51 -4.79 11.83 2.65
CA LEU A 51 -4.26 13.14 2.22
C LEU A 51 -4.80 13.62 0.86
N ARG A 52 -5.53 12.76 0.15
CA ARG A 52 -6.09 13.02 -1.19
C ARG A 52 -4.99 13.33 -2.20
N GLY A 53 -4.11 12.36 -2.42
CA GLY A 53 -3.05 12.41 -3.43
C GLY A 53 -1.66 12.76 -2.86
N LYS A 54 -0.63 12.29 -3.55
CA LYS A 54 0.80 12.42 -3.16
C LYS A 54 1.43 13.79 -3.45
N ASP A 55 0.77 14.68 -4.18
CA ASP A 55 1.33 16.00 -4.47
C ASP A 55 1.65 16.75 -3.16
N LYS A 56 2.86 17.28 -3.07
CA LYS A 56 3.36 18.00 -1.89
C LYS A 56 3.07 17.29 -0.57
N ILE A 57 3.19 15.95 -0.54
CA ILE A 57 2.83 15.12 0.62
C ILE A 57 3.49 15.61 1.92
N ALA A 58 4.75 16.06 1.87
CA ALA A 58 5.45 16.59 3.03
C ALA A 58 4.79 17.87 3.61
N ASP A 59 4.23 18.74 2.76
CA ASP A 59 3.53 19.96 3.18
C ASP A 59 2.13 19.63 3.69
N LYS A 60 1.44 18.69 3.02
CA LYS A 60 0.14 18.18 3.48
C LYS A 60 0.27 17.54 4.87
N ILE A 61 1.30 16.74 5.11
CA ILE A 61 1.59 16.13 6.41
C ILE A 61 1.83 17.21 7.46
N GLU A 62 2.68 18.20 7.17
CA GLU A 62 2.97 19.27 8.12
C GLU A 62 1.70 20.04 8.52
N TYR A 63 0.92 20.45 7.52
CA TYR A 63 -0.29 21.23 7.73
C TYR A 63 -1.32 20.45 8.56
N ASN A 64 -1.61 19.20 8.17
CA ASN A 64 -2.59 18.37 8.87
C ASN A 64 -2.10 18.00 10.27
N LYS A 65 -0.83 17.60 10.42
CA LYS A 65 -0.25 17.32 11.73
C LYS A 65 -0.35 18.52 12.65
N ARG A 66 0.05 19.71 12.20
CA ARG A 66 0.00 20.94 13.01
C ARG A 66 -1.42 21.25 13.46
N THR A 67 -2.38 21.15 12.54
CA THR A 67 -3.81 21.38 12.83
C THR A 67 -4.36 20.36 13.82
N LEU A 68 -4.09 19.07 13.59
CA LEU A 68 -4.60 17.99 14.44
C LEU A 68 -3.91 17.94 15.80
N THR A 69 -2.63 18.31 15.90
CA THR A 69 -1.90 18.41 17.17
C THR A 69 -2.49 19.50 18.08
N ALA A 70 -3.03 20.56 17.50
CA ALA A 70 -3.74 21.60 18.26
C ALA A 70 -5.03 21.07 18.91
N LEU A 71 -5.66 20.05 18.30
CA LEU A 71 -6.91 19.44 18.78
C LEU A 71 -6.67 18.21 19.64
N PHE A 72 -5.61 17.44 19.35
CA PHE A 72 -5.33 16.14 19.96
C PHE A 72 -3.86 16.06 20.34
N ARG A 73 -3.59 15.93 21.64
CA ARG A 73 -2.23 15.81 22.19
C ARG A 73 -1.76 14.36 22.22
N ASP A 74 -0.45 14.19 22.36
CA ASP A 74 0.23 12.92 22.62
C ASP A 74 -0.05 11.81 21.60
N LYS A 75 -0.15 12.20 20.33
CA LYS A 75 -0.30 11.28 19.19
C LYS A 75 1.04 10.95 18.56
N THR A 76 1.22 9.69 18.18
CA THR A 76 2.31 9.25 17.30
C THR A 76 1.89 9.43 15.85
N TRP A 77 2.67 10.19 15.10
CA TRP A 77 2.39 10.52 13.70
C TRP A 77 3.19 9.60 12.79
N ASN A 78 2.49 8.96 11.86
CA ASN A 78 3.09 8.06 10.88
C ASN A 78 2.56 8.41 9.49
N THR A 79 3.27 8.02 8.46
CA THR A 79 2.80 8.03 7.09
C THR A 79 3.20 6.75 6.38
N ILE A 80 2.30 6.25 5.54
CA ILE A 80 2.53 5.13 4.64
C ILE A 80 2.17 5.64 3.25
N PHE A 81 3.08 5.48 2.29
CA PHE A 81 2.86 5.85 0.90
C PHE A 81 3.52 4.85 -0.04
N ASP A 82 2.98 4.76 -1.25
CA ASP A 82 3.60 3.99 -2.32
C ASP A 82 4.91 4.63 -2.76
N LYS A 83 5.91 3.79 -3.07
CA LYS A 83 7.19 4.29 -3.59
C LYS A 83 6.96 4.97 -4.95
N ASP A 84 5.93 4.57 -5.69
CA ASP A 84 5.75 4.91 -7.10
C ASP A 84 7.03 4.61 -7.91
N PHE A 85 7.15 5.13 -9.13
CA PHE A 85 8.29 4.89 -10.03
C PHE A 85 9.53 5.68 -9.55
N SER A 86 9.63 5.94 -8.24
CA SER A 86 10.74 6.66 -7.64
C SER A 86 11.93 5.73 -7.39
N THR A 87 13.13 6.30 -7.50
CA THR A 87 14.34 5.60 -7.10
C THR A 87 14.43 5.49 -5.58
N ASP A 88 15.25 4.58 -5.06
CA ASP A 88 15.50 4.49 -3.61
C ASP A 88 15.98 5.82 -3.03
N GLU A 89 16.81 6.57 -3.77
CA GLU A 89 17.31 7.87 -3.32
C GLU A 89 16.20 8.91 -3.16
N VAL A 90 15.25 8.95 -4.10
CA VAL A 90 14.09 9.86 -4.04
C VAL A 90 13.18 9.47 -2.87
N ASP A 91 12.91 8.18 -2.69
CA ASP A 91 12.13 7.65 -1.56
C ASP A 91 12.75 8.00 -0.20
N GLN A 92 14.06 7.77 -0.04
CA GLN A 92 14.77 8.10 1.20
C GLN A 92 14.82 9.61 1.47
N THR A 93 14.98 10.43 0.43
CA THR A 93 14.93 11.88 0.54
C THR A 93 13.57 12.35 1.05
N LEU A 94 12.49 11.79 0.50
CA LEU A 94 11.12 12.10 0.92
C LEU A 94 10.86 11.64 2.36
N LYS A 95 11.27 10.42 2.72
CA LYS A 95 11.19 9.92 4.11
C LYS A 95 11.91 10.85 5.07
N GLY A 96 13.12 11.28 4.74
CA GLY A 96 13.90 12.22 5.54
C GLY A 96 13.22 13.58 5.72
N LEU A 97 12.59 14.12 4.66
CA LEU A 97 11.80 15.35 4.73
C LEU A 97 10.62 15.22 5.71
N ILE A 98 9.92 14.10 5.67
CA ILE A 98 8.75 13.84 6.52
C ILE A 98 9.19 13.59 7.98
N GLN A 99 10.28 12.86 8.20
CA GLN A 99 10.85 12.61 9.52
C GLN A 99 11.33 13.89 10.21
N ARG A 100 11.93 14.83 9.46
CA ARG A 100 12.28 16.16 10.00
C ARG A 100 11.06 16.95 10.49
N LYS A 101 9.86 16.65 9.98
CA LYS A 101 8.59 17.22 10.46
C LYS A 101 8.01 16.44 11.64
N GLY A 102 8.76 15.49 12.22
CA GLY A 102 8.40 14.67 13.37
C GLY A 102 7.31 13.65 13.07
N CYS A 103 7.28 13.11 11.86
CA CYS A 103 6.34 12.07 11.43
C CYS A 103 7.15 10.87 10.95
N ASN A 104 6.86 9.66 11.44
CA ASN A 104 7.52 8.45 10.97
C ASN A 104 7.10 8.17 9.53
N ALA A 105 8.05 7.88 8.66
CA ALA A 105 7.78 7.67 7.23
C ALA A 105 8.10 6.24 6.80
N PHE A 106 7.09 5.59 6.21
CA PHE A 106 7.17 4.24 5.68
C PHE A 106 6.72 4.26 4.22
N SER A 107 7.34 3.41 3.40
CA SER A 107 6.87 3.15 2.05
C SER A 107 7.01 1.68 1.73
N HIS A 108 6.22 1.23 0.74
CA HIS A 108 6.24 -0.13 0.25
C HIS A 108 7.54 -0.42 -0.51
N THR A 109 7.98 -1.68 -0.49
CA THR A 109 9.21 -2.09 -1.17
C THR A 109 9.00 -2.17 -2.70
N GLY A 110 7.80 -2.56 -3.13
CA GLY A 110 7.35 -2.48 -4.53
C GLY A 110 6.87 -1.09 -4.91
N TYR A 111 6.55 -0.91 -6.20
CA TYR A 111 6.00 0.33 -6.76
C TYR A 111 4.71 0.76 -6.04
N CYS A 112 3.80 -0.22 -5.89
CA CYS A 112 2.61 -0.18 -5.03
C CYS A 112 2.59 -1.42 -4.13
N ILE A 113 1.67 -1.45 -3.18
CA ILE A 113 1.47 -2.66 -2.37
C ILE A 113 1.02 -3.86 -3.21
N GLU A 114 0.25 -3.68 -4.28
CA GLU A 114 -0.14 -4.73 -5.23
C GLU A 114 1.10 -5.33 -5.88
N SER A 115 2.04 -4.49 -6.33
CA SER A 115 3.33 -4.94 -6.87
C SER A 115 4.14 -5.73 -5.84
N THR A 116 4.01 -5.39 -4.56
CA THR A 116 4.66 -6.14 -3.46
C THR A 116 3.97 -7.49 -3.19
N LEU A 117 2.65 -7.58 -3.38
CA LEU A 117 1.90 -8.83 -3.24
C LEU A 117 2.08 -9.76 -4.45
N PHE A 118 2.15 -9.18 -5.65
CA PHE A 118 2.27 -9.93 -6.91
C PHE A 118 3.70 -10.31 -7.28
N SER A 119 4.70 -9.76 -6.59
CA SER A 119 6.08 -10.23 -6.73
C SER A 119 6.28 -11.63 -6.14
N ASP A 120 5.40 -12.06 -5.22
CA ASP A 120 5.34 -13.43 -4.73
C ASP A 120 4.23 -14.18 -5.47
N ILE A 121 4.65 -15.04 -6.39
CA ILE A 121 3.75 -15.81 -7.24
C ILE A 121 2.87 -16.80 -6.44
N ASP A 122 3.35 -17.30 -5.30
CA ASP A 122 2.59 -18.21 -4.46
C ASP A 122 1.49 -17.47 -3.70
N ILE A 123 1.77 -16.24 -3.26
CA ILE A 123 0.75 -15.35 -2.68
C ILE A 123 -0.32 -14.99 -3.71
N LEU A 124 0.08 -14.63 -4.93
CA LEU A 124 -0.85 -14.33 -6.03
C LEU A 124 -1.78 -15.51 -6.33
N LYS A 125 -1.23 -16.73 -6.45
CA LYS A 125 -1.98 -17.95 -6.71
C LYS A 125 -3.03 -18.25 -5.63
N ARG A 126 -2.62 -18.15 -4.37
CA ARG A 126 -3.54 -18.33 -3.22
C ARG A 126 -4.61 -17.25 -3.19
N TYR A 127 -4.24 -16.01 -3.50
CA TYR A 127 -5.19 -14.90 -3.57
C TYR A 127 -6.24 -15.18 -4.64
N ILE A 128 -5.86 -15.45 -5.89
CA ILE A 128 -6.81 -15.73 -6.98
C ILE A 128 -7.70 -16.95 -6.64
N SER A 129 -7.12 -18.02 -6.10
CA SER A 129 -7.90 -19.22 -5.71
C SER A 129 -8.96 -18.90 -4.65
N SER A 130 -8.69 -17.96 -3.74
CA SER A 130 -9.68 -17.52 -2.74
C SER A 130 -10.89 -16.77 -3.31
N TRP A 131 -10.86 -16.38 -4.59
CA TRP A 131 -12.00 -15.79 -5.30
C TRP A 131 -12.77 -16.79 -6.18
N ILE A 132 -12.27 -18.03 -6.31
CA ILE A 132 -12.79 -19.04 -7.22
C ILE A 132 -13.22 -20.27 -6.41
N ASP A 133 -14.42 -20.21 -5.83
CA ASP A 133 -14.92 -21.26 -4.92
C ASP A 133 -15.28 -22.59 -5.63
N PHE A 134 -15.29 -22.59 -6.97
CA PHE A 134 -15.80 -23.69 -7.79
C PHE A 134 -14.74 -24.45 -8.59
N VAL A 135 -13.46 -24.04 -8.50
CA VAL A 135 -12.33 -24.71 -9.15
C VAL A 135 -11.32 -25.13 -8.08
N PRO A 136 -10.82 -26.38 -8.10
CA PRO A 136 -9.77 -26.77 -7.17
C PRO A 136 -8.53 -25.88 -7.28
N ASP A 137 -7.96 -25.46 -6.14
CA ASP A 137 -6.75 -24.62 -6.08
C ASP A 137 -5.62 -25.10 -6.99
N ALA A 138 -5.39 -26.42 -7.05
CA ALA A 138 -4.34 -27.00 -7.90
C ALA A 138 -4.56 -26.73 -9.40
N GLU A 139 -5.82 -26.72 -9.85
CA GLU A 139 -6.16 -26.42 -11.24
C GLU A 139 -6.08 -24.92 -11.53
N THR A 140 -6.54 -24.08 -10.60
CA THR A 140 -6.36 -22.62 -10.64
C THR A 140 -4.88 -22.24 -10.72
N HIS A 141 -4.04 -22.82 -9.86
CA HIS A 141 -2.59 -22.58 -9.84
C HIS A 141 -1.92 -22.95 -11.16
N ARG A 142 -2.26 -24.12 -11.74
CA ARG A 142 -1.73 -24.57 -13.03
C ARG A 142 -2.12 -23.63 -14.17
N HIS A 143 -3.35 -23.11 -14.15
CA HIS A 143 -3.79 -22.14 -15.15
C HIS A 143 -3.03 -20.82 -15.02
N ILE A 144 -2.84 -20.33 -13.80
CA ILE A 144 -2.04 -19.12 -13.52
C ILE A 144 -0.60 -19.30 -14.02
N ASP A 145 0.03 -20.45 -13.76
CA ASP A 145 1.38 -20.75 -14.27
C ASP A 145 1.45 -20.72 -15.80
N THR A 146 0.41 -21.23 -16.46
CA THR A 146 0.32 -21.22 -17.93
C THR A 146 0.25 -19.80 -18.47
N VAL A 147 -0.64 -18.97 -17.92
CA VAL A 147 -0.81 -17.56 -18.32
C VAL A 147 0.47 -16.76 -18.08
N ILE A 148 1.13 -16.94 -16.94
CA ILE A 148 2.40 -16.25 -16.65
C ILE A 148 3.50 -16.66 -17.63
N ALA A 149 3.58 -17.95 -17.97
CA ALA A 149 4.53 -18.44 -18.96
C ALA A 149 4.27 -17.86 -20.36
N GLU A 150 3.00 -17.78 -20.77
CA GLU A 150 2.58 -17.16 -22.04
C GLU A 150 2.96 -15.68 -22.11
N ILE A 151 2.60 -14.90 -21.08
CA ILE A 151 2.97 -13.47 -20.98
C ILE A 151 4.49 -13.31 -21.03
N THR A 152 5.24 -14.14 -20.30
CA THR A 152 6.71 -14.09 -20.28
C THR A 152 7.30 -14.40 -21.66
N ALA A 153 6.74 -15.39 -22.37
CA ALA A 153 7.18 -15.72 -23.72
C ALA A 153 6.90 -14.58 -24.70
N ASP A 154 5.72 -13.95 -24.62
CA ASP A 154 5.34 -12.82 -25.46
C ASP A 154 6.20 -11.59 -25.21
N ILE A 155 6.52 -11.27 -23.94
CA ILE A 155 7.42 -10.17 -23.59
C ILE A 155 8.83 -10.40 -24.13
N ASN A 156 9.33 -11.64 -24.15
CA ASN A 156 10.68 -11.92 -24.64
C ASN A 156 10.75 -12.08 -26.17
N ASN A 157 9.59 -12.15 -26.84
CA ASN A 157 9.51 -12.25 -28.28
C ASN A 157 9.42 -10.86 -28.92
N ILE A 158 10.54 -10.35 -29.43
CA ILE A 158 10.63 -9.04 -30.09
C ILE A 158 9.67 -8.86 -31.29
N HIS A 159 9.15 -9.96 -31.82
CA HIS A 159 8.22 -9.94 -32.94
C HIS A 159 6.75 -9.99 -32.51
N SER A 160 6.45 -10.27 -31.24
CA SER A 160 5.08 -10.27 -30.72
C SER A 160 4.51 -8.85 -30.74
N ASP A 161 3.21 -8.75 -30.98
CA ASP A 161 2.53 -7.45 -30.95
C ASP A 161 2.54 -6.86 -29.53
N PHE A 162 2.51 -7.73 -28.51
CA PHE A 162 2.59 -7.33 -27.11
C PHE A 162 3.94 -6.73 -26.74
N HIS A 163 5.06 -7.30 -27.21
CA HIS A 163 6.39 -6.73 -27.01
C HIS A 163 6.52 -5.35 -27.63
N LYS A 164 6.04 -5.18 -28.87
CA LYS A 164 6.07 -3.88 -29.57
C LYS A 164 5.22 -2.83 -28.86
N GLU A 165 4.08 -3.22 -28.29
CA GLU A 165 3.25 -2.33 -27.49
C GLU A 165 3.93 -1.94 -26.17
N LEU A 166 4.60 -2.88 -25.52
CA LEU A 166 5.40 -2.63 -24.31
C LEU A 166 6.57 -1.70 -24.58
N GLU A 167 7.34 -1.93 -25.65
CA GLU A 167 8.42 -1.03 -26.06
C GLU A 167 7.90 0.39 -26.27
N ALA A 168 6.85 0.56 -27.07
CA ALA A 168 6.29 1.89 -27.36
C ALA A 168 5.78 2.65 -26.12
N ARG A 169 5.46 1.95 -25.03
CA ARG A 169 4.90 2.55 -23.80
C ARG A 169 5.93 2.73 -22.69
N PHE A 170 6.97 1.90 -22.62
CA PHE A 170 7.81 1.78 -21.41
C PHE A 170 9.32 1.66 -21.66
N LEU A 171 9.79 1.43 -22.89
CA LEU A 171 11.22 1.34 -23.25
C LEU A 171 11.63 2.48 -24.18
#